data_AF-A0A940QH56-F1
#
_entry.id   AF-A0A940QH56-F1
#
_cell.length_a   1.000
_cell.length_b   1.000
_cell.length_c   1.000
_cell.angle_alpha   90.00
_cell.angle_beta   90.00
_cell.angle_gamma   90.00
#
_symmetry.space_group_name_H-M   'P 1'
#
loop_
_entity.id
_entity.type
_entity.pdbx_description
1 polymer ?
#
loop_
_entity_poly.entity_id
_entity_poly.type
_entity_poly.pdbx_seq_one_letter_code
_entity_poly.pdbx_strand_id
1 'polypeptide(L)' 'EKAKIAADQIDKLRGCEVHSTVILSQQDEMTFKRLGVNLTCEPKFSDEIQ' A
#
# COMPACT_ATOMS: atom_id res chain seq x y z
N GLU A 1 -21.34 -7.39 -7.06
CA GLU A 1 -21.32 -7.86 -5.66
C GLU A 1 -19.92 -7.91 -5.05
N LYS A 2 -18.98 -8.68 -5.62
CA LYS A 2 -17.61 -8.84 -5.08
C LYS A 2 -16.86 -7.54 -4.76
N ALA A 3 -16.97 -6.52 -5.62
CA ALA A 3 -16.30 -5.23 -5.42
C ALA A 3 -16.79 -4.49 -4.16
N LYS A 4 -18.09 -4.56 -3.86
CA LYS A 4 -18.67 -3.94 -2.65
C LYS A 4 -18.14 -4.64 -1.40
N ILE A 5 -18.17 -5.97 -1.39
CA ILE A 5 -17.65 -6.76 -0.28
C ILE A 5 -16.17 -6.46 -0.02
N ALA A 6 -15.36 -6.33 -1.08
CA ALA A 6 -13.95 -5.97 -0.97
C ALA A 6 -13.76 -4.56 -0.36
N ALA A 7 -14.55 -3.58 -0.82
CA ALA A 7 -14.52 -2.22 -0.27
C ALA A 7 -14.89 -2.20 1.22
N ASP A 8 -15.89 -2.99 1.64
CA ASP A 8 -16.30 -3.12 3.03
C ASP A 8 -15.21 -3.76 3.93
N GLN A 9 -14.21 -4.45 3.36
CA GLN A 9 -13.09 -5.01 4.12
C GLN A 9 -11.93 -4.02 4.32
N ILE A 10 -11.89 -2.91 3.59
CA ILE A 10 -10.74 -2.00 3.56
C ILE A 10 -10.42 -1.44 4.96
N ASP A 11 -11.44 -1.09 5.75
CA ASP A 11 -11.24 -0.53 7.09
C ASP A 11 -10.50 -1.47 8.04
N LYS A 12 -10.56 -2.79 7.78
CA LYS A 12 -9.87 -3.80 8.59
C LYS A 12 -8.36 -3.81 8.37
N LEU A 13 -7.85 -3.12 7.34
CA LEU A 13 -6.42 -3.02 7.06
C LEU A 13 -5.75 -1.93 7.91
N ARG A 14 -6.51 -1.07 8.60
CA ARG A 14 -5.94 -0.04 9.48
C ARG A 14 -5.05 -0.66 10.56
N GLY A 15 -3.83 -0.16 10.68
CA GLY A 15 -2.81 -0.64 11.62
C GLY A 15 -2.04 -1.88 11.14
N CYS A 16 -2.38 -2.46 9.98
CA CYS A 16 -1.58 -3.54 9.40
C CYS A 16 -0.24 -3.01 8.87
N GLU A 17 0.73 -3.92 8.75
CA GLU A 17 2.05 -3.64 8.20
C GLU A 17 2.10 -4.06 6.72
N VAL A 18 2.67 -3.19 5.90
CA VAL A 18 2.88 -3.41 4.46
C VAL A 18 4.35 -3.20 4.15
N HIS A 19 4.95 -4.14 3.43
CA HIS A 19 6.32 -4.05 2.97
C HIS A 19 6.36 -4.09 1.45
N SER A 20 7.07 -3.14 0.85
CA SER A 20 7.31 -3.06 -0.59
C SER A 20 8.76 -3.39 -0.92
N THR A 21 8.98 -4.16 -1.97
CA THR A 21 10.31 -4.47 -2.51
C THR A 21 10.95 -3.28 -3.24
N VAL A 22 10.19 -2.22 -3.48
CA VAL A 22 10.63 -0.98 -4.13
C VAL A 22 10.11 0.26 -3.40
N ILE A 23 10.78 1.38 -3.64
CA ILE A 23 10.31 2.71 -3.29
C ILE A 23 9.07 3.01 -4.14
N LEU A 24 7.94 3.16 -3.46
CA LEU A 24 6.66 3.46 -4.09
C LEU A 24 6.60 4.90 -4.62
N SER A 25 5.72 5.12 -5.59
CA SER A 25 5.39 6.48 -6.02
C SER A 25 4.72 7.25 -4.88
N GLN A 26 4.81 8.58 -4.92
CA GLN A 26 4.16 9.45 -3.93
C GLN A 26 2.63 9.22 -3.86
N GLN A 27 2.01 8.90 -5.00
CA GLN A 27 0.57 8.66 -5.08
C GLN A 27 0.17 7.36 -4.37
N ASP A 28 0.97 6.31 -4.54
CA ASP A 28 0.73 5.02 -3.88
C ASP A 28 0.99 5.14 -2.37
N GLU A 29 2.07 5.81 -1.97
CA GLU A 29 2.40 6.06 -0.57
C GLU A 29 1.25 6.83 0.14
N MET A 30 0.70 7.86 -0.51
CA MET A 30 -0.47 8.57 0.00
C MET A 30 -1.70 7.68 0.12
N THR A 31 -1.89 6.74 -0.82
CA THR A 31 -3.00 5.80 -0.78
C THR A 31 -2.87 4.87 0.42
N PHE A 32 -1.70 4.25 0.64
CA PHE A 32 -1.45 3.42 1.82
C PHE A 32 -1.57 4.20 3.14
N LYS A 33 -1.07 5.44 3.20
CA LYS A 33 -1.27 6.31 4.38
C LYS A 33 -2.74 6.57 4.66
N ARG A 34 -3.58 6.79 3.64
CA ARG A 34 -5.04 6.98 3.79
C ARG A 34 -5.75 5.72 4.27
N LEU A 35 -5.26 4.55 3.87
CA LEU A 35 -5.73 3.26 4.39
C LEU A 35 -5.33 3.04 5.86
N GLY A 36 -4.39 3.83 6.38
CA GLY A 36 -3.94 3.77 7.77
C GLY A 36 -3.03 2.57 8.06
N VAL A 37 -2.31 2.07 7.05
CA VAL A 37 -1.30 1.00 7.20
C VAL A 37 0.08 1.57 7.52
N ASN A 38 0.92 0.75 8.14
CA ASN A 38 2.34 1.04 8.38
C ASN A 38 3.15 0.53 7.19
N LEU A 39 3.58 1.45 6.33
CA LEU A 39 4.33 1.13 5.11
C LEU A 39 5.85 1.18 5.37
N THR A 40 6.55 0.14 4.90
CA THR A 40 8.01 0.09 4.78
C THR A 40 8.41 -0.28 3.36
N CYS A 41 9.56 0.18 2.90
CA CYS A 41 10.06 -0.12 1.55
C CYS A 41 11.56 -0.42 1.57
N GLU A 42 12.01 -1.32 0.70
CA GLU A 42 13.44 -1.44 0.39
C GLU A 42 13.93 -0.22 -0.40
N PRO A 43 15.21 0.19 -0.25
CA PRO A 43 15.77 1.35 -0.92
C PRO A 43 16.17 1.05 -2.38
N LYS A 44 15.19 0.62 -3.19
CA LYS A 44 15.35 0.31 -4.62
C LYS A 44 14.29 1.06 -5.40
N PHE A 45 14.66 1.80 -6.44
CA PHE A 45 13.66 2.48 -7.26
C PHE A 45 13.02 1.50 -8.25
N SER A 46 11.71 1.64 -8.49
CA SER A 46 10.97 0.81 -9.44
C SER A 46 11.59 0.83 -10.84
N ASP A 47 12.12 1.99 -11.24
CA ASP A 47 12.75 2.20 -12.55
C ASP A 47 14.08 1.43 -12.71
N GLU A 48 14.69 0.98 -11.61
CA GLU A 48 15.92 0.17 -11.62
C GLU A 48 15.63 -1.33 -11.79
N ILE A 49 14.37 -1.75 -11.63
CA ILE A 49 13.93 -3.12 -11.88
C ILE A 49 13.40 -3.19 -13.32
N GLN A 50 14.31 -3.32 -14.28
CA GLN A 50 13.97 -3.70 -15.66
C GLN A 50 13.83 -5.22 -15.81
#